data_AF-A0A2K8KDL6-F1
#
_entry.id   AF-A0A2K8KDL6-F1
#
_cell.length_a   1.000
_cell.length_b   1.000
_cell.length_c   1.000
_cell.angle_alpha   90.00
_cell.angle_beta   90.00
_cell.angle_gamma   90.00
#
_symmetry.space_group_name_H-M   'P 1'
#
loop_
_entity.id
_entity.type
_entity.pdbx_description
1 polymer ?
#
loop_
_entity_poly.entity_id
_entity_poly.type
_entity_poly.pdbx_seq_one_letter_code
_entity_poly.pdbx_strand_id
1 'polypeptide(L)' 'MIIEIFNIFNTKKKRIGRGFSSGKGKTCGRGHKGQKSRSGYNIPKLFEGGQTNIFKRKPKIKQKIRNKKNKKNIIFLYES' A
#
# COMPACT_ATOMS: atom_id res chain seq x y z
N MET A 1 -8.55 -1.15 28.79
CA MET A 1 -9.09 -1.04 27.41
C MET A 1 -8.55 0.14 26.62
N ILE A 2 -8.80 1.42 26.97
CA ILE A 2 -8.28 2.58 26.19
C ILE A 2 -6.73 2.62 26.16
N ILE A 3 -6.09 2.29 27.29
CA ILE A 3 -4.61 2.24 27.42
C ILE A 3 -4.00 1.10 26.58
N GLU A 4 -4.69 -0.03 26.43
CA GLU A 4 -4.21 -1.14 25.58
C GLU A 4 -4.28 -0.79 24.10
N ILE A 5 -5.33 -0.09 23.67
CA ILE A 5 -5.48 0.38 22.29
C ILE A 5 -4.35 1.35 21.92
N PHE A 6 -3.95 2.24 22.83
CA PHE A 6 -2.86 3.18 22.60
C PHE A 6 -1.51 2.47 22.37
N ASN A 7 -1.24 1.39 23.12
CA ASN A 7 0.02 0.65 23.03
C ASN A 7 0.18 -0.14 21.72
N ILE A 8 -0.91 -0.55 21.08
CA ILE A 8 -0.89 -1.26 19.78
C ILE A 8 -0.29 -0.41 18.65
N PHE A 9 -0.50 0.91 18.68
CA PHE A 9 -0.01 1.80 17.61
C PHE A 9 1.47 2.14 17.75
N ASN A 10 2.13 1.78 18.85
CA ASN A 10 3.50 2.20 19.14
C ASN A 10 4.54 1.13 18.81
N THR A 11 4.62 0.71 17.54
CA THR A 11 5.62 -0.26 17.07
C THR A 11 6.86 0.44 16.48
N LYS A 12 8.06 -0.03 16.86
CA LYS A 12 9.32 0.55 16.39
C LYS A 12 9.52 0.27 14.89
N LYS A 13 9.94 1.30 14.13
CA LYS A 13 10.30 1.15 12.70
C LYS A 13 11.41 0.12 12.52
N LYS A 14 11.26 -0.76 11.51
CA LYS A 14 12.28 -1.77 11.20
C LYS A 14 13.53 -1.12 10.58
N ARG A 15 14.67 -1.23 11.26
CA ARG A 15 15.98 -0.88 10.71
C ARG A 15 16.48 -2.03 9.86
N ILE A 16 16.79 -1.76 8.60
CA ILE A 16 17.21 -2.78 7.62
C ILE A 16 18.75 -2.81 7.55
N GLY A 17 19.35 -3.96 7.21
CA GLY A 17 20.80 -4.08 7.07
C GLY A 17 21.58 -4.13 8.39
N ARG A 18 21.01 -4.74 9.44
CA ARG A 18 21.60 -4.83 10.79
C ARG A 18 21.89 -6.28 11.16
N GLY A 19 22.69 -6.96 10.34
CA GLY A 19 23.03 -8.37 10.50
C GLY A 19 21.89 -9.34 10.13
N PHE A 20 22.20 -10.63 10.04
CA PHE A 20 21.25 -11.66 9.61
C PHE A 20 20.09 -11.85 10.60
N SER A 21 20.37 -11.82 11.90
CA SER A 21 19.34 -12.00 12.96
C SER A 21 18.26 -10.92 12.98
N SER A 22 18.46 -9.76 12.35
CA SER A 22 17.44 -8.70 12.21
C SER A 22 16.30 -9.05 11.24
N GLY A 23 16.40 -10.20 10.55
CA GLY A 23 15.40 -10.72 9.62
C GLY A 23 15.33 -10.01 8.26
N LYS A 24 16.14 -8.98 7.99
CA LYS A 24 16.31 -8.43 6.63
C LYS A 24 17.75 -8.42 6.11
N GLY A 25 18.72 -8.94 6.88
CA GLY A 25 20.05 -9.34 6.42
C GLY A 25 20.79 -8.38 5.47
N LYS A 26 21.72 -8.93 4.68
CA LYS A 26 22.55 -8.17 3.73
C LYS A 26 21.77 -7.63 2.52
N THR A 27 20.81 -8.39 2.01
CA THR A 27 20.03 -8.02 0.82
C THR A 27 18.91 -7.03 1.12
N CYS A 28 18.68 -6.72 2.41
CA CYS A 28 17.64 -5.80 2.83
C CYS A 28 16.22 -6.24 2.40
N GLY A 29 16.03 -7.52 2.04
CA GLY A 29 14.79 -8.05 1.44
C GLY A 29 14.59 -7.72 -0.05
N ARG A 30 15.61 -7.17 -0.72
CA ARG A 30 15.55 -6.78 -2.15
C ARG A 30 15.98 -7.89 -3.12
N GLY A 31 16.53 -8.99 -2.62
CA GLY A 31 17.14 -10.05 -3.43
C GLY A 31 18.59 -9.74 -3.83
N HIS A 32 19.13 -10.47 -4.81
CA HIS A 32 20.54 -10.39 -5.21
C HIS A 32 20.84 -9.25 -6.20
N LYS A 33 20.31 -9.33 -7.42
CA LYS A 33 20.60 -8.42 -8.54
C LYS A 33 19.29 -8.10 -9.29
N GLY A 34 19.37 -7.23 -10.30
CA GLY A 34 18.23 -6.82 -11.13
C GLY A 34 17.78 -5.39 -10.84
N GLN A 35 16.96 -4.83 -11.73
CA GLN A 35 16.58 -3.42 -11.71
C GLN A 35 15.97 -2.98 -10.36
N LYS A 36 15.06 -3.79 -9.78
CA LYS A 36 14.38 -3.51 -8.50
C LYS A 36 15.30 -3.48 -7.27
N SER A 37 16.50 -4.06 -7.38
CA SER A 37 17.48 -4.08 -6.28
C SER A 37 18.36 -2.82 -6.24
N ARG A 38 18.41 -2.04 -7.33
CA ARG A 38 19.29 -0.88 -7.48
C ARG A 38 18.68 0.38 -6.85
N SER A 39 19.54 1.28 -6.41
CA SER A 39 19.13 2.62 -5.94
C SER A 39 18.50 3.41 -7.08
N GLY A 40 17.45 4.18 -6.78
CA GLY A 40 16.79 5.03 -7.78
C GLY A 40 15.96 4.29 -8.83
N TYR A 41 15.72 2.98 -8.66
CA TYR A 41 14.81 2.26 -9.54
C TYR A 41 13.41 2.88 -9.49
N ASN A 42 12.86 3.19 -10.66
CA ASN A 42 11.51 3.71 -10.82
C ASN A 42 10.87 3.12 -12.08
N ILE A 43 10.34 1.89 -11.96
CA ILE A 43 9.49 1.34 -13.03
C ILE A 43 8.07 1.86 -12.79
N PRO A 44 7.41 2.46 -13.80
CA PRO A 44 6.02 2.87 -13.67
C PRO A 44 5.17 1.68 -13.22
N LYS A 45 4.32 1.86 -12.21
CA LYS A 45 3.52 0.77 -11.62
C LYS A 45 2.69 -0.01 -12.64
N LEU A 46 2.29 0.66 -13.72
CA LEU A 46 1.44 0.10 -14.76
C LEU A 46 2.24 -0.48 -15.95
N PHE A 47 3.56 -0.34 -15.95
CA PHE A 47 4.41 -0.87 -17.01
C PHE A 47 4.53 -2.39 -16.90
N GLU A 48 4.08 -3.10 -17.94
CA GLU A 48 4.05 -4.56 -18.02
C GLU A 48 5.23 -5.14 -18.81
N GLY A 49 6.35 -4.40 -18.95
CA GLY A 49 7.56 -4.92 -19.62
C GLY A 49 7.59 -4.75 -21.14
N GLY A 50 6.76 -3.85 -21.69
CA GLY A 50 6.67 -3.57 -23.14
C GLY A 50 5.27 -3.83 -23.71
N GLN A 51 4.43 -4.57 -22.99
CA GLN A 51 3.03 -4.74 -23.34
C GLN A 51 2.24 -3.44 -23.14
N THR A 52 1.20 -3.21 -23.95
CA THR A 52 0.30 -2.06 -23.79
C THR A 52 -0.45 -2.16 -22.46
N ASN A 53 -0.29 -1.22 -21.54
CA ASN A 53 -0.87 -1.35 -20.19
C ASN A 53 -2.38 -1.65 -20.20
N ILE A 54 -2.85 -2.43 -19.22
CA ILE A 54 -4.26 -2.87 -19.12
C ILE A 54 -5.30 -1.74 -19.24
N PHE A 55 -5.02 -0.56 -18.68
CA PHE A 55 -5.94 0.60 -18.72
C PHE A 55 -6.09 1.20 -20.12
N LYS A 56 -5.11 0.98 -21.01
CA LYS A 56 -5.20 1.37 -22.42
C LYS A 56 -5.94 0.33 -23.25
N ARG A 57 -5.86 -0.95 -22.84
CA ARG A 57 -6.57 -2.06 -23.52
C ARG A 57 -8.08 -1.99 -23.30
N LYS A 58 -8.52 -1.51 -22.12
CA LYS A 58 -9.94 -1.40 -21.79
C LYS A 58 -10.54 -0.09 -22.36
N PRO A 59 -11.76 -0.14 -22.90
CA PRO A 59 -12.43 1.08 -23.36
C PRO A 59 -12.73 2.02 -22.20
N LYS A 60 -12.70 3.33 -22.48
CA LYS A 60 -13.08 4.35 -21.50
C LYS A 60 -14.59 4.31 -21.25
N ILE A 61 -14.99 4.23 -19.98
CA ILE A 61 -16.40 4.35 -19.60
C ILE A 61 -16.91 5.75 -19.98
N LYS A 62 -18.04 5.81 -20.70
CA LYS A 62 -18.58 7.06 -21.29
C LYS A 62 -19.01 8.10 -20.25
N GLN A 63 -19.41 7.68 -19.06
CA GLN A 63 -19.97 8.55 -18.02
C GLN A 63 -19.09 8.55 -16.77
N LYS A 64 -18.78 9.74 -16.24
CA LYS A 64 -18.22 9.85 -14.89
C LYS A 64 -19.34 9.51 -13.90
N ILE A 65 -19.20 8.42 -13.15
CA ILE A 65 -20.08 8.14 -12.01
C ILE A 65 -19.88 9.29 -11.02
N ARG A 66 -20.90 10.15 -10.87
CA ARG A 66 -20.88 11.20 -9.85
C ARG A 66 -21.07 10.52 -8.51
N ASN A 67 -20.00 10.42 -7.71
CA ASN A 67 -20.11 9.96 -6.33
C ASN A 67 -21.02 10.91 -5.57
N LYS A 68 -22.32 10.58 -5.46
CA LYS A 68 -23.23 11.27 -4.55
C LYS A 68 -22.78 10.85 -3.15
N LYS A 69 -22.26 11.79 -2.36
CA LYS A 69 -21.96 11.55 -0.95
C LYS A 69 -23.29 11.22 -0.26
N ASN A 70 -23.57 9.94 -0.03
CA ASN A 70 -24.69 9.55 0.81
C ASN A 70 -24.28 9.87 2.26
N LYS A 71 -24.76 11.00 2.80
CA LYS A 71 -24.75 11.22 4.25
C LYS A 71 -25.74 10.22 4.85
N LYS A 72 -25.26 9.07 5.30
CA LYS A 72 -26.04 8.19 6.18
C LYS A 72 -26.08 8.88 7.54
N ASN A 73 -27.20 9.51 7.89
CA ASN A 73 -27.45 9.95 9.26
C ASN A 73 -27.69 8.68 10.09
N ILE A 74 -26.65 8.21 10.76
CA ILE A 74 -26.79 7.14 11.75
C ILE A 74 -27.37 7.83 12.99
N ILE A 75 -28.70 7.90 13.07
CA ILE A 75 -29.37 8.21 14.32
C ILE A 75 -29.32 6.90 15.09
N PHE A 76 -28.37 6.78 16.02
CA PHE A 76 -28.49 5.80 17.09
C PHE A 76 -29.69 6.26 17.93
N LEU A 77 -30.86 5.70 17.65
CA LEU A 77 -31.98 5.76 18.58
C LEU A 77 -31.48 5.04 19.84
N TYR A 78 -31.10 5.81 20.86
CA TYR A 78 -31.19 5.36 22.24
C TYR A 78 -32.68 5.19 22.52
N GLU A 79 -33.25 4.09 22.05
CA GLU A 79 -34.52 3.58 22.56
C GLU A 79 -34.18 2.65 23.72
N SER A 80 -34.49 3.17 24.92
CA SER A 80 -34.57 2.53 26.24
C SER A 80 -33.27 2.03 26.90
#